data_AF-A0A7J2YIN4-F1
#
_entry.id   AF-A0A7J2YIN4-F1
#
_cell.length_a   1.000
_cell.length_b   1.000
_cell.length_c   1.000
_cell.angle_alpha   90.00
_cell.angle_beta   90.00
_cell.angle_gamma   90.00
#
_symmetry.space_group_name_H-M   'P 1'
#
loop_
_entity.id
_entity.type
_entity.pdbx_description
1 polymer ?
#
loop_
_entity_poly.entity_id
_entity_poly.type
_entity_poly.pdbx_seq_one_letter_code
_entity_poly.pdbx_strand_id
1 'polypeptide(L)'
;MNRKTVIMIILAAAIMVSVFYAWYFRLYGATETLKEDFENGFDEWVANADVPLDPNNSGHLIEWSITHSNDVASSGRYSLKFFIDGRQDDGTIWIEKNSCTKRHSNTS
;
A
#
# COMPACT_ATOMS: atom_id res chain seq x y z
N MET A 1 -19.29 -27.23 46.64
CA MET A 1 -19.38 -25.92 45.95
C MET A 1 -20.78 -25.79 45.37
N ASN A 2 -21.50 -24.70 45.64
CA ASN A 2 -22.91 -24.60 45.27
C ASN A 2 -23.07 -24.48 43.75
N ARG A 3 -24.02 -25.22 43.15
CA ARG A 3 -24.30 -25.17 41.70
C ARG A 3 -24.47 -23.74 41.18
N LYS A 4 -25.08 -22.86 41.98
CA LYS A 4 -25.21 -21.42 41.68
C LYS A 4 -23.87 -20.69 41.66
N THR A 5 -22.97 -20.99 42.60
CA THR A 5 -21.61 -20.45 42.65
C THR A 5 -20.78 -20.89 41.45
N VAL A 6 -20.91 -22.16 41.02
CA VAL A 6 -20.22 -22.67 39.81
C VAL A 6 -20.70 -21.93 38.55
N ILE A 7 -22.01 -21.74 38.39
CA ILE A 7 -22.58 -21.02 37.24
C ILE A 7 -22.11 -19.55 37.20
N MET A 8 -22.07 -18.87 38.34
CA MET A 8 -21.60 -17.48 38.41
C MET A 8 -20.11 -17.34 38.05
N ILE A 9 -19.26 -18.29 38.46
CA ILE A 9 -17.83 -18.28 38.10
C ILE A 9 -17.65 -18.44 36.58
N ILE A 10 -18.39 -19.35 35.95
CA ILE A 10 -18.31 -19.58 34.50
C ILE A 10 -18.73 -18.32 33.72
N LEU A 11 -19.83 -17.68 34.14
CA LEU A 11 -20.30 -16.44 33.50
C LEU A 11 -19.29 -15.30 33.65
N ALA A 12 -18.72 -15.13 34.85
CA ALA A 12 -17.70 -14.10 35.08
C ALA A 12 -16.44 -14.34 34.23
N ALA A 13 -16.00 -15.60 34.11
CA ALA A 13 -14.86 -15.95 33.27
C ALA A 13 -15.14 -15.68 31.79
N ALA A 14 -16.33 -16.02 31.28
CA ALA A 14 -16.71 -15.78 29.89
C ALA A 14 -16.73 -14.27 29.55
N ILE A 15 -17.23 -13.44 30.47
CA ILE A 15 -17.24 -11.98 30.31
C ILE A 15 -15.81 -11.43 30.31
N MET A 16 -14.96 -11.86 31.25
CA MET A 16 -13.57 -11.45 31.32
C MET A 16 -12.81 -11.79 30.03
N VAL A 17 -13.01 -13.00 29.49
CA VAL A 17 -12.41 -13.44 28.22
C VAL A 17 -12.94 -12.58 27.07
N SER A 18 -14.24 -12.33 26.98
CA SER A 18 -14.83 -11.49 25.94
C SER A 18 -14.29 -10.05 25.97
N VAL A 19 -14.17 -9.45 27.16
CA VAL A 19 -13.63 -8.10 27.33
C VAL A 19 -12.16 -8.07 26.97
N PHE A 20 -11.39 -9.08 27.39
CA PHE A 20 -9.99 -9.20 27.04
C PHE A 20 -9.78 -9.33 25.52
N TYR A 21 -10.57 -10.17 24.84
CA TYR A 21 -10.51 -10.31 23.38
C TYR A 21 -10.91 -9.01 22.66
N ALA A 22 -11.95 -8.32 23.11
CA ALA A 22 -12.35 -7.04 22.53
C ALA A 22 -11.28 -5.96 22.72
N TRP A 23 -10.65 -5.92 23.89
CA TRP A 23 -9.56 -5.00 24.18
C TRP A 23 -8.31 -5.32 23.36
N TYR A 24 -7.92 -6.59 23.29
CA TYR A 24 -6.82 -7.08 22.47
C TYR A 24 -7.04 -6.73 21.00
N PHE A 25 -8.22 -7.02 20.45
CA PHE A 25 -8.53 -6.72 19.06
C PHE A 25 -8.49 -5.23 18.75
N ARG A 26 -8.95 -4.36 19.66
CA ARG A 26 -8.87 -2.90 19.47
C ARG A 26 -7.46 -2.36 19.53
N LEU A 27 -6.61 -2.91 20.39
CA LEU A 27 -5.23 -2.45 20.53
C LEU A 27 -4.29 -2.95 19.43
N TYR A 28 -4.53 -4.16 18.93
CA TYR A 28 -3.65 -4.82 17.96
C TYR A 28 -4.26 -4.91 16.55
N GLY A 29 -5.49 -4.44 16.35
CA GLY A 29 -6.10 -4.29 15.04
C GLY A 29 -5.48 -3.13 14.26
N ALA A 30 -4.24 -3.30 13.78
CA ALA A 30 -3.63 -2.34 12.88
C ALA A 30 -4.36 -2.39 11.53
N THR A 31 -5.06 -1.32 11.18
CA THR A 31 -5.53 -1.11 9.81
C THR A 31 -4.39 -0.43 9.07
N GLU A 32 -3.68 -1.18 8.24
CA GLU A 32 -2.73 -0.62 7.28
C GLU A 32 -3.51 0.31 6.35
N THR A 33 -3.36 1.62 6.55
CA THR A 33 -3.98 2.60 5.66
C THR A 33 -3.10 2.74 4.44
N LEU A 34 -3.63 2.34 3.29
CA LEU A 34 -2.93 2.49 2.03
C LEU A 34 -2.78 3.99 1.72
N LYS A 35 -1.55 4.52 1.88
CA LYS A 35 -1.23 5.88 1.45
C LYS A 35 -1.05 5.89 -0.07
N GLU A 36 -1.99 6.56 -0.75
CA GLU A 36 -2.05 6.71 -2.21
C GLU A 36 -1.80 8.16 -2.66
N ASP A 37 -1.38 9.04 -1.75
CA ASP A 37 -0.94 10.38 -2.12
C ASP A 37 0.52 10.40 -2.57
N PHE A 38 0.88 11.42 -3.34
CA PHE A 38 2.24 11.65 -3.81
C PHE A 38 2.88 12.84 -3.08
N GLU A 39 2.46 13.17 -1.86
CA GLU A 39 2.96 14.36 -1.18
C GLU A 39 4.44 14.24 -0.75
N ASN A 40 4.93 13.00 -0.64
CA ASN A 40 6.30 12.67 -0.26
C ASN A 40 7.08 12.03 -1.41
N GLY A 41 6.77 12.38 -2.66
CA GLY A 41 7.41 11.78 -3.83
C GLY A 41 6.80 10.43 -4.17
N PHE A 42 7.65 9.43 -4.45
CA PHE A 42 7.21 8.09 -4.84
C PHE A 42 6.93 7.16 -3.65
N ASP A 43 7.42 7.45 -2.44
CA ASP A 43 7.30 6.55 -1.27
C ASP A 43 7.65 5.07 -1.63
N GLU A 44 6.65 4.18 -1.64
CA GLU A 44 6.77 2.75 -1.98
C GLU A 44 6.42 2.42 -3.44
N TRP A 45 6.05 3.43 -4.22
CA TRP A 45 5.76 3.30 -5.64
C TRP A 45 7.06 3.28 -6.44
N VAL A 46 7.09 2.45 -7.48
CA VAL A 46 8.22 2.27 -8.38
C VAL A 46 7.72 2.55 -9.80
N ALA A 47 8.46 3.36 -10.55
CA ALA A 47 8.18 3.60 -11.97
C ALA A 47 8.68 2.42 -12.81
N ASN A 48 7.87 1.97 -13.76
CA ASN A 48 8.18 0.83 -14.61
C ASN A 48 7.60 1.03 -16.03
N ALA A 49 8.10 0.25 -16.98
CA ALA A 49 7.80 0.42 -18.39
C ALA A 49 8.00 -0.88 -19.20
N ASP A 50 7.19 -1.03 -20.23
CA ASP A 50 7.38 -1.96 -21.34
C ASP A 50 7.27 -1.13 -22.62
N VAL A 51 8.40 -0.87 -23.26
CA VAL A 51 8.49 0.11 -24.34
C VAL A 51 9.34 -0.44 -25.49
N PRO A 52 8.97 -0.17 -26.76
CA PRO A 52 9.71 -0.68 -27.91
C PRO A 52 11.06 0.04 -28.12
N LEU A 53 11.89 -0.53 -28.99
CA LEU A 53 13.09 0.14 -29.50
C LEU A 53 12.71 1.35 -30.37
N ASP A 54 13.49 2.42 -30.24
CA ASP A 54 13.39 3.63 -31.06
C ASP A 54 14.03 3.42 -32.45
N PRO A 55 13.24 3.43 -33.55
CA PRO A 55 13.79 3.31 -34.89
C PRO A 55 14.63 4.53 -35.30
N ASN A 56 14.43 5.67 -34.64
CA ASN A 56 15.17 6.90 -34.87
C ASN A 56 16.42 7.01 -33.99
N ASN A 57 16.57 6.14 -32.99
CA ASN A 57 17.69 6.10 -32.07
C ASN A 57 18.15 4.65 -31.83
N SER A 58 18.94 4.14 -32.77
CA SER A 58 19.31 2.72 -32.84
C SER A 58 19.92 2.20 -31.54
N GLY A 59 19.32 1.14 -30.99
CA GLY A 59 19.77 0.48 -29.76
C GLY A 59 19.22 1.08 -28.47
N HIS A 60 18.41 2.13 -28.56
CA HIS A 60 17.73 2.73 -27.42
C HIS A 60 16.24 2.41 -27.45
N LEU A 61 15.62 2.35 -26.27
CA LEU A 61 14.16 2.32 -26.14
C LEU A 61 13.61 3.72 -26.40
N ILE A 62 12.31 3.83 -26.67
CA ILE A 62 11.65 5.14 -26.75
C ILE A 62 11.83 5.93 -25.47
N GLU A 63 11.85 7.25 -25.61
CA GLU A 63 11.97 8.13 -24.45
C GLU A 63 10.69 8.04 -23.61
N TRP A 64 10.86 7.82 -22.32
CA TRP A 64 9.76 7.87 -21.35
C TRP A 64 10.27 8.32 -19.99
N SER A 65 9.38 8.88 -19.18
CA SER A 65 9.67 9.20 -17.78
C SER A 65 8.40 9.27 -16.95
N ILE A 66 8.52 8.94 -15.67
CA ILE A 66 7.50 9.22 -14.67
C ILE A 66 8.18 10.03 -13.57
N THR A 67 7.70 11.24 -13.31
CA THR A 67 8.33 12.18 -12.38
C THR A 67 7.33 12.74 -11.38
N HIS A 68 7.84 13.09 -10.21
CA HIS A 68 7.08 13.82 -9.21
C HIS A 68 6.96 15.29 -9.62
N SER A 69 5.75 15.85 -9.58
CA SER A 69 5.46 17.18 -10.12
C SER A 69 4.49 17.94 -9.21
N ASN A 70 4.61 19.26 -9.19
CA ASN A 70 3.65 20.18 -8.59
C ASN A 70 2.93 21.05 -9.64
N ASP A 71 2.97 20.66 -10.92
CA ASP A 71 2.40 21.43 -12.03
C ASP A 71 0.86 21.42 -11.97
N VAL A 72 0.27 20.22 -11.92
CA VAL A 72 -1.18 19.99 -11.90
C VAL A 72 -1.48 18.87 -10.92
N ALA A 73 -2.26 19.15 -9.89
CA ALA A 73 -2.72 18.16 -8.92
C ALA A 73 -4.24 18.31 -8.73
N SER A 74 -4.97 17.18 -8.77
CA SER A 74 -6.40 17.16 -8.47
C SER A 74 -6.69 17.26 -6.97
N SER A 75 -5.75 16.83 -6.14
CA SER A 75 -5.79 16.88 -4.68
C SER A 75 -4.36 16.95 -4.17
N GLY A 76 -4.15 17.64 -3.04
CA GLY A 76 -2.81 17.85 -2.49
C GLY A 76 -2.01 18.90 -3.27
N ARG A 77 -0.70 18.87 -3.11
CA ARG A 77 0.25 19.78 -3.77
C ARG A 77 1.00 19.11 -4.91
N TYR A 78 1.04 17.79 -4.92
CA TYR A 78 1.86 17.04 -5.86
C TYR A 78 1.07 15.95 -6.60
N SER A 79 1.59 15.60 -7.75
CA SER A 79 1.11 14.53 -8.61
C SER A 79 2.29 13.83 -9.29
N LEU A 80 1.97 12.82 -10.09
CA LEU A 80 2.93 12.18 -10.98
C LEU A 80 2.68 12.62 -12.42
N LYS A 81 3.76 12.96 -13.10
CA LYS A 81 3.78 13.36 -14.50
C LYS A 81 4.36 12.24 -15.33
N PHE A 82 3.53 11.71 -16.22
CA PHE A 82 3.88 10.63 -17.15
C PHE A 82 4.24 11.22 -18.50
N PHE A 83 5.33 10.75 -19.09
CA PHE A 83 5.79 11.12 -20.42
C PHE A 83 6.22 9.85 -21.17
N ILE A 84 5.81 9.74 -22.43
CA ILE A 84 6.21 8.69 -23.37
C ILE A 84 6.24 9.29 -24.78
N ASP A 85 7.28 9.02 -25.56
CA ASP A 85 7.31 9.36 -26.98
C ASP A 85 6.38 8.41 -27.75
N GLY A 86 5.18 8.88 -28.07
CA GLY A 86 4.14 8.10 -28.74
C GLY A 86 4.33 7.91 -30.26
N ARG A 87 5.48 8.26 -30.83
CA ARG A 87 5.72 8.15 -32.29
C ARG A 87 5.58 6.74 -32.86
N GLN A 88 5.80 5.71 -32.06
CA GLN A 88 5.66 4.31 -32.50
C GLN A 88 4.28 3.69 -32.22
N ASP A 89 3.36 4.46 -31.63
CA ASP A 89 2.00 3.98 -31.29
C ASP A 89 1.98 2.70 -30.43
N ASP A 90 3.05 2.47 -29.68
CA ASP A 90 3.26 1.30 -28.83
C ASP A 90 4.06 1.69 -27.58
N GLY A 91 3.99 0.85 -26.55
CA GLY A 91 4.62 1.05 -25.25
C GLY A 91 3.64 1.43 -24.15
N THR A 92 3.95 0.98 -22.94
CA THR A 92 3.18 1.18 -21.73
C THR A 92 4.12 1.59 -20.60
N ILE A 93 3.72 2.61 -19.83
CA ILE A 93 4.43 3.03 -18.62
C ILE A 93 3.46 3.05 -17.44
N TRP A 94 3.92 2.65 -16.26
CA TRP A 94 3.09 2.57 -15.06
C TRP A 94 3.90 2.81 -13.78
N ILE A 95 3.17 2.95 -12.69
CA ILE A 95 3.73 2.85 -11.34
C ILE A 95 3.20 1.60 -10.66
N GLU A 96 4.04 0.95 -9.88
CA GLU A 96 3.70 -0.22 -9.10
C GLU A 96 4.05 0.02 -7.64
N LYS A 97 3.12 -0.29 -6.74
CA LYS A 97 3.41 -0.29 -5.31
C LYS A 97 3.84 -1.67 -4.91
N ASN A 98 5.08 -1.81 -4.46
CA ASN A 98 5.56 -3.08 -3.95
C ASN A 98 4.87 -3.36 -2.61
N SER A 99 3.81 -4.17 -2.65
CA SER A 99 3.24 -4.79 -1.46
C SER A 99 4.17 -5.91 -0.98
N CYS A 100 5.42 -5.58 -0.66
CA CYS A 100 6.19 -6.43 0.22
C CYS A 100 5.48 -6.34 1.57
N THR A 101 4.48 -7.21 1.76
CA THR A 101 3.86 -7.42 3.06
C THR A 101 5.00 -7.70 4.01
N LYS A 102 5.41 -6.70 4.80
CA LYS A 102 6.39 -6.90 5.85
C LYS A 102 5.68 -7.75 6.88
N ARG A 103 5.70 -9.06 6.67
CA ARG A 103 5.13 -10.03 7.60
C ARG A 103 5.90 -9.82 8.88
N HIS A 104 5.22 -9.26 9.87
CA HIS A 104 5.78 -9.04 11.19
C HIS A 104 6.02 -10.44 11.81
N SER A 105 7.15 -11.05 11.49
CA SER A 105 7.60 -12.28 12.13
C SER A 105 8.05 -11.92 13.54
N ASN A 106 7.09 -11.90 14.46
CA ASN A 106 7.38 -11.98 15.89
C ASN A 106 7.95 -13.37 16.17
N THR A 107 9.27 -13.49 16.14
CA THR A 107 9.98 -14.55 16.84
C THR A 107 11.19 -13.92 17.50
N SER A 108 11.02 -13.65 18.79
CA SER A 108 12.09 -13.53 19.78
C SER A 108 12.91 -14.80 19.87
#